data_AF-A0A8H7X3I3-F1
#
_entry.id   AF-A0A8H7X3I3-F1
#
_cell.length_a   1.000
_cell.length_b   1.000
_cell.length_c   1.000
_cell.angle_alpha   90.00
_cell.angle_beta   90.00
_cell.angle_gamma   90.00
#
_symmetry.space_group_name_H-M   'P 1'
#
loop_
_entity.id
_entity.type
_entity.pdbx_description
1 polymer ?
#
loop_
_entity_poly.entity_id
_entity_poly.type
_entity_poly.pdbx_seq_one_letter_code
_entity_poly.pdbx_strand_id
1 'polypeptide(L)' 'MSAVPPEKLKPFRYLREREICDSDKDFVLRIMELDPRDRPTAEELLQDPWFTETAEKTAGWYSKDEWQVIQQQGKQAGSF' A
#
# COMPACT_ATOMS: atom_id res chain seq x y z
N MET A 1 22.02 -5.10 0.42
CA MET A 1 20.84 -5.16 -0.48
C MET A 1 20.99 -6.40 -1.35
N SER A 2 20.09 -7.37 -1.23
CA SER A 2 20.04 -8.50 -2.16
C SER A 2 19.45 -7.98 -3.46
N ALA A 3 20.31 -7.60 -4.42
CA ALA A 3 19.86 -7.17 -5.73
C ALA A 3 19.45 -8.41 -6.52
N VAL A 4 18.14 -8.67 -6.60
CA VAL A 4 17.63 -9.64 -7.57
C VAL A 4 18.04 -9.13 -8.95
N PRO A 5 18.78 -9.93 -9.75
CA PRO A 5 19.19 -9.50 -11.08
C PRO A 5 17.98 -9.12 -11.95
N PRO A 6 18.06 -8.08 -12.80
CA PRO A 6 16.92 -7.60 -13.60
C PRO A 6 16.23 -8.70 -14.42
N GLU A 7 16.99 -9.66 -14.96
CA GLU A 7 16.50 -10.79 -15.73
C GLU A 7 15.67 -11.79 -14.90
N LYS A 8 15.79 -11.74 -13.57
CA LYS A 8 15.00 -12.53 -12.62
C LYS A 8 13.85 -11.74 -11.99
N LEU A 9 13.71 -10.45 -12.31
CA LEU A 9 12.56 -9.67 -11.87
C LEU A 9 11.33 -10.10 -12.65
N LYS A 10 10.26 -10.36 -11.92
CA LYS A 10 8.96 -10.68 -12.47
C LYS A 10 8.23 -9.36 -12.79
N PRO A 11 7.85 -9.10 -14.06
CA PRO A 11 7.05 -7.92 -14.40
C PRO A 11 5.77 -7.81 -13.56
N PHE A 12 5.40 -6.59 -13.17
CA PHE A 12 4.26 -6.31 -12.28
C PHE A 12 2.94 -6.93 -12.79
N ARG A 13 2.72 -6.90 -14.11
CA ARG A 13 1.55 -7.53 -14.77
C ARG A 13 1.39 -9.03 -14.52
N TYR A 14 2.44 -9.71 -14.06
CA TYR A 14 2.41 -11.15 -13.77
C TYR A 14 2.27 -11.47 -12.28
N LEU A 15 2.23 -10.47 -11.39
CA LEU A 15 2.03 -10.69 -9.96
C LEU A 15 0.72 -11.44 -9.70
N ARG A 16 0.78 -12.37 -8.75
CA ARG A 16 -0.34 -13.18 -8.29
C ARG A 16 -0.67 -12.81 -6.85
N GLU A 17 -1.77 -13.38 -6.36
CA GLU A 17 -2.28 -13.11 -5.01
C GLU A 17 -1.27 -13.44 -3.88
N ARG A 18 -0.32 -14.34 -4.15
CA ARG A 18 0.79 -14.65 -3.22
C ARG A 18 1.69 -13.44 -2.95
N GLU A 19 1.83 -12.56 -3.92
CA GLU A 19 2.76 -11.41 -3.85
C GLU A 19 2.03 -10.12 -3.46
N ILE A 20 0.78 -9.96 -3.88
CA ILE A 20 -0.03 -8.76 -3.61
C ILE A 20 -1.50 -9.19 -3.60
N CYS A 21 -2.27 -8.74 -2.60
CA CYS A 21 -3.70 -9.03 -2.61
C CYS A 21 -4.43 -8.18 -3.67
N ASP A 22 -5.64 -8.59 -4.04
CA ASP A 22 -6.37 -7.90 -5.11
C ASP A 22 -6.63 -6.42 -4.79
N SER A 23 -7.01 -6.10 -3.54
CA SER A 23 -7.23 -4.71 -3.09
C SER A 23 -5.98 -3.83 -3.25
N ASP A 24 -4.81 -4.32 -2.83
CA ASP A 24 -3.54 -3.59 -2.96
C ASP A 24 -3.14 -3.46 -4.44
N LYS A 25 -3.36 -4.51 -5.21
CA LYS A 25 -3.02 -4.55 -6.64
C LYS A 25 -3.83 -3.52 -7.42
N ASP A 26 -5.13 -3.46 -7.17
CA ASP A 26 -6.03 -2.52 -7.84
C ASP A 26 -5.62 -1.08 -7.54
N PHE A 27 -5.32 -0.75 -6.28
CA PHE A 27 -4.86 0.58 -5.89
C PHE A 27 -3.52 0.95 -6.56
N VAL A 28 -2.53 0.05 -6.55
CA VAL A 28 -1.22 0.29 -7.18
C VAL A 28 -1.35 0.48 -8.70
N LEU A 29 -2.22 -0.28 -9.36
CA LEU A 29 -2.45 -0.14 -10.81
C LEU A 29 -2.97 1.24 -11.17
N ARG A 30 -3.86 1.84 -10.35
CA ARG A 30 -4.35 3.22 -10.57
C ARG A 30 -3.21 4.24 -10.55
N ILE A 31 -2.22 4.06 -9.68
CA ILE A 31 -1.04 4.93 -9.61
C ILE A 31 -0.12 4.71 -10.81
N MET A 32 -0.01 3.47 -11.27
CA MET A 32 0.86 3.03 -12.37
C MET A 32 0.29 3.30 -13.77
N GLU A 33 -0.83 4.02 -13.89
CA GLU A 33 -1.44 4.35 -15.18
C GLU A 33 -0.40 4.97 -16.12
N LEU A 34 -0.30 4.39 -17.33
CA LEU A 34 0.78 4.67 -18.28
C LEU A 34 0.65 6.08 -18.86
N ASP A 35 -0.58 6.49 -19.17
CA ASP A 35 -0.88 7.86 -19.59
C ASP A 35 -0.98 8.75 -18.34
N PRO A 36 -0.11 9.77 -18.20
CA PRO A 36 -0.14 10.65 -17.03
C PRO A 36 -1.44 11.48 -16.93
N ARG A 37 -2.23 11.60 -18.01
CA ARG A 37 -3.50 12.34 -18.00
C ARG A 37 -4.66 11.53 -17.44
N ASP A 38 -4.57 10.20 -17.57
CA ASP A 38 -5.56 9.26 -17.02
C ASP A 38 -5.23 8.91 -15.56
N ARG A 39 -4.01 9.23 -15.11
CA ARG A 39 -3.59 9.01 -13.72
C ARG A 39 -4.36 9.94 -12.77
N PRO A 40 -5.01 9.39 -11.73
CA PRO A 40 -5.68 10.20 -10.73
C PRO A 40 -4.68 11.07 -9.95
N THR A 41 -5.17 12.22 -9.50
CA THR A 41 -4.43 13.10 -8.60
C THR A 41 -4.26 12.46 -7.22
N ALA A 42 -3.32 12.99 -6.43
CA ALA A 42 -3.13 12.54 -5.06
C ALA A 42 -4.40 12.74 -4.20
N GLU A 43 -5.14 13.82 -4.41
CA GLU A 43 -6.39 14.10 -3.71
C GLU A 43 -7.45 13.03 -4.02
N GLU A 44 -7.60 12.65 -5.29
CA GLU A 44 -8.54 11.59 -5.70
C GLU A 44 -8.13 10.20 -5.18
N LEU A 45 -6.82 9.90 -5.18
CA LEU A 45 -6.29 8.64 -4.64
C LEU A 45 -6.56 8.51 -3.13
N LEU A 46 -6.49 9.61 -2.37
CA LEU A 46 -6.75 9.59 -0.92
C LEU A 46 -8.22 9.29 -0.57
N GLN A 47 -9.14 9.41 -1.54
CA GLN A 47 -10.55 9.03 -1.37
C GLN A 47 -10.81 7.55 -1.71
N ASP A 48 -9.80 6.80 -2.13
CA ASP A 48 -9.94 5.38 -2.49
C ASP A 48 -10.27 4.52 -1.25
N PRO A 49 -11.19 3.54 -1.36
CA PRO A 49 -11.49 2.60 -0.29
C PRO A 49 -10.27 1.86 0.29
N TRP A 50 -9.18 1.74 -0.49
CA TRP A 50 -7.91 1.17 -0.03
C TRP A 50 -7.38 1.84 1.25
N PHE A 51 -7.59 3.15 1.42
CA PHE A 51 -7.18 3.88 2.63
C PHE A 51 -8.09 3.65 3.84
N THR A 52 -9.20 2.94 3.68
CA THR A 52 -10.15 2.72 4.78
C THR A 52 -9.80 1.44 5.57
N GLU A 53 -10.07 1.44 6.87
CA GLU A 53 -9.80 0.30 7.78
C GLU A 53 -10.66 -0.95 7.49
N THR A 54 -11.52 -0.90 6.48
CA THR A 54 -12.43 -1.98 6.12
C THR A 54 -11.87 -2.90 5.04
N ALA A 55 -10.74 -2.56 4.39
CA ALA A 55 -10.13 -3.51 3.48
C ALA A 55 -9.60 -4.71 4.28
N GLU A 56 -10.03 -5.91 3.89
CA GLU A 56 -9.84 -7.15 4.67
C GLU A 56 -8.38 -7.49 4.99
N LYS A 57 -7.43 -6.81 4.33
CA LYS A 57 -5.98 -7.02 4.44
C LYS A 57 -5.19 -5.74 4.78
N THR A 58 -5.82 -4.65 5.25
CA THR A 58 -5.09 -3.44 5.76
C THR A 58 -4.39 -3.68 7.10
N ALA A 59 -3.81 -4.87 7.28
CA ALA A 59 -2.77 -5.08 8.26
C ALA A 59 -1.45 -4.78 7.57
N GLY A 60 -0.82 -3.66 7.94
CA GLY A 60 0.60 -3.47 7.65
C GLY A 60 1.45 -4.61 8.24
N TRP A 61 2.76 -4.43 8.26
CA TRP A 61 3.70 -5.36 8.93
C TRP A 61 3.39 -5.62 10.43
N TYR A 62 2.49 -4.82 11.00
CA TYR A 62 2.03 -4.86 12.36
C TYR A 62 0.59 -5.38 12.41
N SER A 63 0.33 -6.24 13.37
CA SER A 63 -1.02 -6.60 13.81
C SER A 63 -1.81 -5.36 14.27
N LYS A 64 -3.14 -5.47 14.30
CA LYS A 64 -4.04 -4.41 14.78
C LYS A 64 -3.65 -3.91 16.18
N ASP A 65 -3.21 -4.83 17.04
CA ASP A 65 -2.78 -4.51 18.42
C ASP A 65 -1.47 -3.71 18.43
N GLU A 66 -0.49 -4.10 17.61
CA GLU A 66 0.77 -3.37 17.46
C GLU A 66 0.56 -1.95 16.89
N TRP A 67 -0.36 -1.79 15.92
CA TRP A 67 -0.75 -0.48 15.40
C TRP A 67 -1.34 0.44 16.46
N GLN A 68 -2.21 -0.08 17.33
CA GLN A 68 -2.80 0.69 18.43
C GLN A 68 -1.73 1.17 19.42
N VAL A 69 -0.74 0.32 19.71
CA VAL A 69 0.40 0.69 20.56
C VAL A 69 1.23 1.80 19.94
N ILE A 70 1.55 1.71 18.64
CA ILE A 70 2.32 2.75 17.92
C ILE A 70 1.58 4.09 17.94
N GLN A 71 0.25 4.11 17.73
CA GLN A 71 -0.55 5.33 17.79
C GLN A 71 -0.55 5.96 19.20
N GLN A 72 -0.61 5.14 20.26
CA GLN A 72 -0.56 5.63 21.64
C GLN A 72 0.82 6.20 21.99
N GLN A 73 1.90 5.59 21.51
CA GLN A 73 3.26 6.09 21.72
C GLN A 73 3.53 7.39 20.95
N GLY A 74 3.02 7.51 19.71
CA GLY A 74 3.11 8.75 18.93
C GLY A 74 2.41 9.94 19.56
N LYS A 75 1.28 9.72 20.26
CA LYS A 75 0.58 10.76 21.03
C LYS A 75 1.34 11.23 22.27
N GLN A 76 2.13 10.36 22.89
CA GLN A 76 2.96 10.73 24.05
C GLN A 76 4.20 11.54 23.66
N ALA A 77 4.77 11.31 22.47
CA ALA A 77 5.95 12.03 21.98
C ALA A 77 5.65 13.44 21.43
N GLY A 78 4.39 13.73 21.07
CA GLY A 78 3.95 15.02 20.53
C GLY A 78 3.43 16.03 21.56
N SER A 79 3.54 15.73 22.85
CA SER A 79 3.20 16.66 23.94
C SER A 79 4.46 17.37 24.43
N PHE A 80 4.87 18.42 23.72
CA PHE A 80 5.74 19.49 24.25
C PHE A 80 4.98 20.81 24.20
#